data_AF-A0AAD7VSW2-F1
#
_entry.id   AF-A0AAD7VSW2-F1
#
_cell.length_a   1.000
_cell.length_b   1.000
_cell.length_c   1.000
_cell.angle_alpha   90.00
_cell.angle_beta   90.00
_cell.angle_gamma   90.00
#
_symmetry.space_group_name_H-M   'P 1'
#
loop_
_entity.id
_entity.type
_entity.pdbx_description
1 polymer ?
#
loop_
_entity_poly.entity_id
_entity_poly.type
_entity_poly.pdbx_seq_one_letter_code
_entity_poly.pdbx_strand_id
1 'polypeptide(L)'
;MLGGVNFPPSDLAGACSLFRADVQVNVVVKACYSGSFASAFRVANQRNIYVHTSAKVDEKSYSARRSISGRHRNSVFGQAFLRTLGLTRDIDDNWTLQKQKYYIEERLNRSDIPESFRSTPVVVSDSPVTRLMKEILFRDYLDISFSNAPVRARRVLSPTNEALHLLQPQENHQLQRAYGNAKSARQYEASSHMIGCEMNLLDINYSVRGDEGVTTDWCTLTRQPPHRREETIVQLAHITWFRWKVQEPFLCVAEELIRVGLISLDAMYTPMNLSQQTPSTSAVMKALNCFSIPRSCMDFQELIFGTHFFAPPLWLATLIVRSCTDWTRIVNRLTTVPLLGELDSELVLKVVQQRPKFTVNPDEGKITGDPSKTSSYGFWLPQGTRLKFFLPTWTKRYSQVMEAYYIATGKRWEDFEDVEKRMGNLLTMEMGLYN
;
A
#
# COMPACT_ATOMS: atom_id res chain seq x y z
N MET A 1 -35.90 -9.09 -21.47
CA MET A 1 -34.70 -8.44 -22.03
C MET A 1 -34.41 -7.21 -21.17
N LEU A 2 -33.28 -7.17 -20.47
CA LEU A 2 -32.88 -5.98 -19.71
C LEU A 2 -32.23 -4.98 -20.68
N GLY A 3 -32.83 -3.81 -20.84
CA GLY A 3 -32.43 -2.76 -21.79
C GLY A 3 -31.14 -2.04 -21.43
N GLY A 4 -30.00 -2.74 -21.51
CA GLY A 4 -28.67 -2.14 -21.53
C GLY A 4 -28.20 -1.95 -22.97
N VAL A 5 -27.44 -0.88 -23.23
CA VAL A 5 -26.67 -0.74 -24.47
C VAL A 5 -25.76 -1.96 -24.60
N ASN A 6 -26.00 -2.82 -25.59
CA ASN A 6 -25.16 -3.97 -25.85
C ASN A 6 -23.78 -3.45 -26.29
N PHE A 7 -22.73 -3.84 -25.58
CA PHE A 7 -21.35 -3.51 -25.92
C PHE A 7 -20.83 -4.52 -26.96
N PRO A 8 -20.63 -4.14 -28.23
CA PRO A 8 -20.27 -5.08 -29.29
C PRO A 8 -18.85 -5.63 -29.10
N PRO A 9 -18.61 -6.93 -29.37
CA PRO A 9 -17.27 -7.52 -29.33
C PRO A 9 -16.23 -6.81 -30.23
N SER A 10 -16.67 -6.31 -31.39
CA SER A 10 -15.85 -5.52 -32.31
C SER A 10 -15.35 -4.22 -31.70
N ASP A 11 -16.18 -3.58 -30.87
CA ASP A 11 -15.89 -2.26 -30.30
C ASP A 11 -14.84 -2.39 -29.20
N LEU A 12 -14.89 -3.49 -28.42
CA LEU A 12 -13.82 -3.80 -27.46
C LEU A 12 -12.49 -4.02 -28.17
N ALA A 13 -12.48 -4.85 -29.22
CA ALA A 13 -11.28 -5.08 -30.00
C ALA A 13 -10.76 -3.76 -30.59
N GLY A 14 -11.64 -2.96 -31.22
CA GLY A 14 -11.30 -1.64 -31.76
C GLY A 14 -10.70 -0.71 -30.71
N ALA A 15 -11.30 -0.59 -29.54
CA ALA A 15 -10.78 0.21 -28.44
C ALA A 15 -9.39 -0.29 -27.97
N CYS A 16 -9.20 -1.61 -27.88
CA CYS A 16 -7.90 -2.19 -27.52
C CYS A 16 -6.81 -1.95 -28.58
N SER A 17 -7.16 -1.78 -29.87
CA SER A 17 -6.16 -1.42 -30.89
C SER A 17 -5.62 0.01 -30.76
N LEU A 18 -6.24 0.85 -29.94
CA LEU A 18 -5.76 2.22 -29.69
C LEU A 18 -4.57 2.24 -28.73
N PHE A 19 -4.30 1.16 -28.01
CA PHE A 19 -3.09 1.05 -27.20
C PHE A 19 -1.85 1.02 -28.10
N ARG A 20 -0.74 1.57 -27.60
CA ARG A 20 0.52 1.57 -28.33
C ARG A 20 0.99 0.14 -28.61
N ALA A 21 1.72 -0.05 -29.71
CA ALA A 21 2.18 -1.37 -30.14
C ALA A 21 3.09 -2.09 -29.12
N ASP A 22 3.72 -1.36 -28.19
CA ASP A 22 4.57 -1.90 -27.12
C ASP A 22 3.81 -2.28 -25.84
N VAL A 23 2.49 -2.04 -25.79
CA VAL A 23 1.64 -2.34 -24.63
C VAL A 23 1.03 -3.73 -24.76
N GLN A 24 1.19 -4.55 -23.72
CA GLN A 24 0.48 -5.82 -23.58
C GLN A 24 -0.94 -5.57 -23.07
N VAL A 25 -1.95 -6.03 -23.82
CA VAL A 25 -3.37 -5.90 -23.46
C VAL A 25 -3.92 -7.26 -23.05
N ASN A 26 -4.40 -7.36 -21.81
CA ASN A 26 -4.96 -8.60 -21.27
C ASN A 26 -6.45 -8.43 -20.96
N VAL A 27 -7.30 -9.24 -21.58
CA VAL A 27 -8.75 -9.17 -21.47
C VAL A 27 -9.28 -10.50 -20.97
N VAL A 28 -10.06 -10.47 -19.89
CA VAL A 28 -10.71 -11.66 -19.34
C VAL A 28 -12.21 -11.44 -19.35
N VAL A 29 -12.94 -12.21 -20.17
CA VAL A 29 -14.38 -12.01 -20.38
C VAL A 29 -15.17 -13.13 -19.73
N LYS A 30 -15.97 -12.76 -18.72
CA LYS A 30 -16.91 -13.65 -18.04
C LYS A 30 -18.33 -13.32 -18.46
N ALA A 31 -18.81 -13.96 -19.52
CA ALA A 31 -20.18 -13.82 -20.00
C ALA A 31 -20.64 -15.07 -20.76
N CYS A 32 -21.95 -15.27 -20.87
CA CYS A 32 -22.50 -16.20 -21.86
C CYS A 32 -22.10 -15.75 -23.27
N TYR A 33 -21.82 -16.70 -24.15
CA TYR A 33 -21.45 -16.42 -25.54
C TYR A 33 -20.18 -15.57 -25.68
N SER A 34 -19.35 -15.54 -24.62
CA SER A 34 -18.16 -14.69 -24.55
C SER A 34 -17.10 -15.05 -25.59
N GLY A 35 -17.16 -16.23 -26.21
CA GLY A 35 -16.31 -16.60 -27.33
C GLY A 35 -16.43 -15.64 -28.53
N SER A 36 -17.53 -14.88 -28.64
CA SER A 36 -17.67 -13.81 -29.62
C SER A 36 -16.59 -12.73 -29.48
N PHE A 37 -16.15 -12.41 -28.26
CA PHE A 37 -15.02 -11.51 -27.99
C PHE A 37 -13.70 -12.12 -28.46
N ALA A 38 -13.43 -13.38 -28.13
CA ALA A 38 -12.25 -14.07 -28.64
C ALA A 38 -12.20 -14.06 -30.17
N SER A 39 -13.32 -14.32 -30.85
CA SER A 39 -13.42 -14.24 -32.31
C SER A 39 -13.14 -12.84 -32.84
N ALA A 40 -13.66 -11.78 -32.21
CA ALA A 40 -13.40 -10.40 -32.62
C ALA A 40 -11.91 -10.04 -32.53
N PHE A 41 -11.24 -10.40 -31.43
CA PHE A 41 -9.79 -10.19 -31.29
C PHE A 41 -8.96 -11.01 -32.29
N ARG A 42 -9.41 -12.23 -32.63
CA ARG A 42 -8.76 -13.05 -33.66
C ARG A 42 -8.89 -12.41 -35.04
N VAL A 43 -10.07 -11.89 -35.39
CA VAL A 43 -10.31 -11.18 -36.67
C VAL A 43 -9.51 -9.88 -36.74
N ALA A 44 -9.42 -9.14 -35.63
CA ALA A 44 -8.64 -7.91 -35.56
C ALA A 44 -7.11 -8.15 -35.67
N ASN A 45 -6.65 -9.39 -35.51
CA ASN A 45 -5.25 -9.81 -35.64
C ASN A 45 -4.26 -8.90 -34.87
N GLN A 46 -4.64 -8.53 -33.65
CA GLN A 46 -3.85 -7.62 -32.81
C GLN A 46 -2.63 -8.34 -32.22
N ARG A 47 -1.56 -7.56 -32.00
CA ARG A 47 -0.33 -8.02 -31.34
C ARG A 47 -0.33 -7.62 -29.88
N ASN A 48 0.50 -8.30 -29.09
CA ASN A 48 0.65 -8.16 -27.65
C ASN A 48 -0.68 -8.29 -26.92
N ILE A 49 -1.43 -9.35 -27.22
CA ILE A 49 -2.75 -9.60 -26.62
C ILE A 49 -2.82 -10.92 -25.87
N TYR A 50 -3.64 -10.93 -24.83
CA TYR A 50 -4.09 -12.14 -24.18
C TYR A 50 -5.57 -11.99 -23.85
N VAL A 51 -6.42 -12.78 -24.49
CA VAL A 51 -7.87 -12.77 -24.31
C VAL A 51 -8.30 -14.14 -23.81
N HIS A 52 -8.98 -14.20 -22.67
CA HIS A 52 -9.50 -15.43 -22.10
C HIS A 52 -11.00 -15.30 -21.81
N THR A 53 -11.81 -16.10 -22.49
CA THR A 53 -13.26 -16.08 -22.35
C THR A 53 -13.75 -17.31 -21.60
N SER A 54 -14.87 -17.16 -20.88
CA SER A 54 -15.45 -18.23 -20.07
C SER A 54 -16.17 -19.33 -20.85
N ALA A 55 -16.53 -19.07 -22.11
CA ALA A 55 -17.32 -19.96 -22.97
C ALA A 55 -17.00 -19.72 -24.46
N LYS A 56 -17.41 -20.65 -25.34
CA LYS A 56 -17.45 -20.44 -26.80
C LYS A 56 -18.55 -19.46 -27.23
N VAL A 57 -18.66 -19.21 -28.53
CA VAL A 57 -19.62 -18.28 -29.15
C VAL A 57 -21.07 -18.76 -28.96
N ASP A 58 -21.28 -20.07 -28.93
CA ASP A 58 -22.56 -20.76 -28.86
C ASP A 58 -22.88 -21.35 -27.46
N GLU A 59 -21.97 -21.18 -26.51
CA GLU A 59 -22.08 -21.75 -25.16
C GLU A 59 -22.43 -20.68 -24.11
N LYS A 60 -23.16 -21.08 -23.06
CA LYS A 60 -23.42 -20.23 -21.89
C LYS A 60 -22.25 -20.32 -20.89
N SER A 61 -22.15 -19.32 -20.00
CA SER A 61 -21.23 -19.34 -18.86
C SER A 61 -22.02 -19.52 -17.56
N TYR A 62 -21.44 -20.24 -16.60
CA TYR A 62 -22.19 -20.73 -15.44
C TYR A 62 -21.65 -20.20 -14.10
N SER A 63 -22.58 -19.96 -13.18
CA SER A 63 -22.26 -19.52 -11.82
C SER A 63 -21.68 -20.67 -10.99
N ALA A 64 -20.79 -20.35 -10.06
CA ALA A 64 -20.36 -21.27 -9.02
C ALA A 64 -21.49 -21.51 -7.99
N ARG A 65 -21.26 -22.43 -7.04
CA ARG A 65 -22.21 -22.75 -5.96
C ARG A 65 -22.76 -21.49 -5.30
N ARG A 66 -24.05 -21.56 -4.94
CA ARG A 66 -24.72 -20.52 -4.16
C ARG A 66 -24.08 -20.45 -2.77
N SER A 67 -23.99 -19.24 -2.26
CA SER A 67 -23.61 -19.02 -0.86
C SER A 67 -24.75 -19.37 0.09
N ILE A 68 -24.45 -19.40 1.40
CA ILE A 68 -25.44 -19.64 2.47
C ILE A 68 -26.62 -18.65 2.37
N SER A 69 -26.39 -17.42 1.88
CA SER A 69 -27.44 -16.42 1.65
C SER A 69 -28.21 -16.60 0.33
N GLY A 70 -28.06 -17.74 -0.35
CA GLY A 70 -28.74 -18.06 -1.61
C GLY A 70 -28.20 -17.31 -2.85
N ARG A 71 -27.28 -16.36 -2.69
CA ARG A 71 -26.71 -15.58 -3.80
C ARG A 71 -25.55 -16.31 -4.48
N HIS A 72 -25.49 -16.23 -5.81
CA HIS A 72 -24.31 -16.66 -6.57
C HIS A 72 -23.19 -15.64 -6.38
N ARG A 73 -22.08 -16.06 -5.75
CA ARG A 73 -20.95 -15.16 -5.44
C ARG A 73 -20.01 -14.93 -6.63
N ASN A 74 -19.87 -15.91 -7.52
CA ASN A 74 -18.96 -15.83 -8.67
C ASN A 74 -19.33 -16.88 -9.75
N SER A 75 -18.61 -16.92 -10.88
CA SER A 75 -18.68 -18.02 -11.86
C SER A 75 -17.60 -19.08 -11.62
N VAL A 76 -17.83 -20.29 -12.13
CA VAL A 76 -16.84 -21.38 -12.06
C VAL A 76 -15.54 -20.96 -12.74
N PHE A 77 -15.65 -20.39 -13.94
CA PHE A 77 -14.52 -19.80 -14.67
C PHE A 77 -13.81 -18.69 -13.88
N GLY A 78 -14.56 -17.72 -13.35
CA GLY A 78 -14.00 -16.58 -12.63
C GLY A 78 -13.25 -17.03 -11.38
N GLN A 79 -13.76 -18.01 -10.65
CA GLN A 79 -13.05 -18.60 -9.51
C GLN A 79 -11.78 -19.35 -9.94
N ALA A 80 -11.86 -20.15 -11.00
CA ALA A 80 -10.70 -20.89 -11.51
C ALA A 80 -9.59 -19.94 -11.95
N PHE A 81 -9.94 -18.91 -12.73
CA PHE A 81 -9.01 -17.90 -13.20
C PHE A 81 -8.37 -17.12 -12.04
N LEU A 82 -9.16 -16.60 -11.09
CA LEU A 82 -8.62 -15.88 -9.94
C LEU A 82 -7.70 -16.76 -9.08
N ARG A 83 -7.99 -18.06 -8.95
CA ARG A 83 -7.10 -19.00 -8.27
C ARG A 83 -5.76 -19.13 -8.99
N THR A 84 -5.73 -19.16 -10.33
CA THR A 84 -4.45 -19.18 -11.05
C THR A 84 -3.60 -17.95 -10.75
N LEU A 85 -4.19 -16.77 -10.54
CA LEU A 85 -3.46 -15.58 -10.11
C LEU A 85 -2.91 -15.68 -8.67
N GLY A 86 -3.58 -16.44 -7.81
CA GLY A 86 -3.08 -16.76 -6.47
C GLY A 86 -1.91 -17.74 -6.52
N LEU A 87 -2.01 -18.77 -7.36
CA LEU A 87 -1.00 -19.83 -7.51
C LEU A 87 0.29 -19.31 -8.19
N THR A 88 0.18 -18.33 -9.09
CA THR A 88 1.36 -17.64 -9.66
C THR A 88 2.15 -16.81 -8.67
N ARG A 89 1.67 -16.64 -7.42
CA ARG A 89 2.42 -15.96 -6.35
C ARG A 89 3.41 -16.90 -5.66
N ASP A 90 3.28 -18.20 -5.88
CA ASP A 90 4.25 -19.19 -5.43
C ASP A 90 5.45 -19.19 -6.39
N ILE A 91 6.63 -18.82 -5.87
CA ILE A 91 7.82 -18.53 -6.69
C ILE A 91 8.41 -19.81 -7.28
N ASP A 92 8.23 -20.95 -6.61
CA ASP A 92 8.78 -22.24 -7.01
C ASP A 92 8.04 -22.86 -8.19
N ASP A 93 6.84 -22.38 -8.51
CA ASP A 93 5.97 -22.98 -9.51
C ASP A 93 5.93 -22.13 -10.78
N ASN A 94 6.69 -22.54 -11.80
CA ASN A 94 6.72 -21.90 -13.11
C ASN A 94 5.36 -22.02 -13.81
N TRP A 95 4.43 -21.12 -13.51
CA TRP A 95 3.07 -21.07 -14.05
C TRP A 95 3.08 -20.46 -15.46
N THR A 96 2.98 -21.32 -16.47
CA THR A 96 2.87 -20.94 -17.87
C THR A 96 1.41 -20.73 -18.27
N LEU A 97 1.17 -20.06 -19.41
CA LEU A 97 -0.18 -19.98 -20.00
C LEU A 97 -0.80 -21.36 -20.25
N GLN A 98 0.01 -22.36 -20.60
CA GLN A 98 -0.45 -23.73 -20.78
C GLN A 98 -0.95 -24.34 -19.47
N LYS A 99 -0.19 -24.22 -18.37
CA LYS A 99 -0.61 -24.70 -17.05
C LYS A 99 -1.90 -24.01 -16.61
N GLN A 100 -2.02 -22.70 -16.86
CA GLN A 100 -3.23 -21.94 -16.58
C GLN A 100 -4.44 -22.50 -17.30
N LYS A 101 -4.32 -22.70 -18.62
CA LYS A 101 -5.39 -23.23 -19.45
C LYS A 101 -5.84 -24.59 -18.94
N TYR A 102 -4.89 -25.50 -18.70
CA TYR A 102 -5.18 -26.83 -18.18
C TYR A 102 -5.91 -26.78 -16.83
N TYR A 103 -5.42 -25.96 -15.90
CA TYR A 103 -6.03 -25.81 -14.58
C TYR A 103 -7.47 -25.28 -14.67
N ILE A 104 -7.72 -24.30 -15.55
CA ILE A 104 -9.06 -23.76 -15.74
C ILE A 104 -9.97 -24.83 -16.36
N GLU A 105 -9.55 -25.51 -17.43
CA GLU A 105 -10.30 -26.60 -18.07
C GLU A 105 -10.62 -27.73 -17.06
N GLU A 106 -9.63 -28.16 -16.28
CA GLU A 106 -9.80 -29.17 -15.22
C GLU A 106 -10.84 -28.72 -14.18
N ARG A 107 -10.80 -27.45 -13.74
CA ARG A 107 -11.76 -26.91 -12.77
C ARG A 107 -13.18 -26.82 -13.32
N LEU A 108 -13.35 -26.47 -14.59
CA LEU A 108 -14.67 -26.46 -15.23
C LEU A 108 -15.19 -27.90 -15.39
N ASN A 109 -14.32 -28.86 -15.74
CA ASN A 109 -14.66 -30.27 -15.86
C ASN A 109 -14.95 -30.97 -14.53
N ARG A 110 -14.38 -30.48 -13.41
CA ARG A 110 -14.69 -30.99 -12.06
C ARG A 110 -15.86 -30.28 -11.37
N SER A 111 -16.57 -29.40 -12.08
CA SER A 111 -17.71 -28.70 -11.50
C SER A 111 -18.93 -29.62 -11.39
N ASP A 112 -19.83 -29.30 -10.44
CA ASP A 112 -21.13 -29.96 -10.28
C ASP A 112 -22.11 -29.65 -11.42
N ILE A 113 -21.67 -28.94 -12.46
CA ILE A 113 -22.48 -28.63 -13.65
C ILE A 113 -22.53 -29.89 -14.51
N PRO A 114 -23.72 -30.32 -14.98
CA PRO A 114 -23.85 -31.47 -15.87
C PRO A 114 -22.99 -31.28 -17.12
N GLU A 115 -22.42 -32.37 -17.62
CA GLU A 115 -21.44 -32.33 -18.71
C GLU A 115 -21.95 -31.61 -19.96
N SER A 116 -23.22 -31.82 -20.33
CA SER A 116 -23.89 -31.15 -21.46
C SER A 116 -24.04 -29.63 -21.30
N PHE A 117 -23.85 -29.11 -20.10
CA PHE A 117 -23.94 -27.69 -19.76
C PHE A 117 -22.58 -27.12 -19.33
N ARG A 118 -21.47 -27.85 -19.46
CA ARG A 118 -20.15 -27.27 -19.17
C ARG A 118 -19.74 -26.35 -20.30
N SER A 119 -19.11 -25.23 -19.95
CA SER A 119 -18.59 -24.28 -20.91
C SER A 119 -17.13 -24.57 -21.22
N THR A 120 -16.74 -24.35 -22.46
CA THR A 120 -15.35 -24.48 -22.91
C THR A 120 -14.71 -23.10 -22.92
N PRO A 121 -13.67 -22.85 -22.12
CA PRO A 121 -12.98 -21.56 -22.15
C PRO A 121 -12.22 -21.40 -23.47
N VAL A 122 -12.14 -20.18 -24.01
CA VAL A 122 -11.39 -19.89 -25.25
C VAL A 122 -10.29 -18.90 -24.93
N VAL A 123 -9.08 -19.19 -25.42
CA VAL A 123 -7.92 -18.31 -25.30
C VAL A 123 -7.51 -17.84 -26.69
N VAL A 124 -7.26 -16.54 -26.83
CA VAL A 124 -6.60 -15.93 -27.99
C VAL A 124 -5.41 -15.16 -27.47
N SER A 125 -4.20 -15.56 -27.86
CA SER A 125 -2.99 -14.86 -27.51
C SER A 125 -1.97 -15.03 -28.62
N ASP A 126 -1.15 -14.01 -28.82
CA ASP A 126 0.03 -14.06 -29.68
C ASP A 126 1.29 -14.48 -28.91
N SER A 127 1.18 -14.63 -27.58
CA SER A 127 2.25 -15.14 -26.74
C SER A 127 2.38 -16.66 -26.85
N PRO A 128 3.62 -17.21 -26.80
CA PRO A 128 3.80 -18.66 -26.77
C PRO A 128 3.18 -19.25 -25.51
N VAL A 129 2.62 -20.47 -25.61
CA VAL A 129 1.95 -21.14 -24.48
C VAL A 129 2.88 -21.45 -23.30
N THR A 130 4.19 -21.46 -23.55
CA THR A 130 5.25 -21.61 -22.55
C THR A 130 5.56 -20.31 -21.80
N ARG A 131 5.05 -19.16 -22.25
CA ARG A 131 5.26 -17.86 -21.60
C ARG A 131 4.70 -17.90 -20.18
N LEU A 132 5.44 -17.29 -19.25
CA LEU A 132 5.04 -17.25 -17.84
C LEU A 132 3.87 -16.29 -17.66
N MET A 133 2.87 -16.72 -16.89
CA MET A 133 1.70 -15.91 -16.56
C MET A 133 2.09 -14.59 -15.90
N LYS A 134 3.13 -14.57 -15.06
CA LYS A 134 3.61 -13.35 -14.39
C LYS A 134 4.08 -12.28 -15.37
N GLU A 135 4.66 -12.67 -16.50
CA GLU A 135 5.13 -11.71 -17.50
C GLU A 135 4.01 -11.01 -18.25
N ILE A 136 2.86 -11.69 -18.35
CA ILE A 136 1.69 -11.22 -19.09
C ILE A 136 0.76 -10.49 -18.12
N LEU A 137 0.33 -11.17 -17.06
CA LEU A 137 -0.75 -10.74 -16.19
C LEU A 137 -0.25 -9.86 -15.04
N PHE A 138 0.98 -10.00 -14.52
CA PHE A 138 1.43 -9.21 -13.35
C PHE A 138 2.01 -7.83 -13.71
N ARG A 139 1.65 -7.30 -14.88
CA ARG A 139 1.94 -5.91 -15.27
C ARG A 139 0.72 -5.04 -14.98
N ASP A 140 0.95 -3.75 -14.76
CA ASP A 140 -0.02 -2.75 -14.27
C ASP A 140 -1.45 -2.99 -14.77
N TYR A 141 -2.37 -3.31 -13.85
CA TYR A 141 -3.79 -3.56 -14.18
C TYR A 141 -4.54 -2.23 -14.22
N LEU A 142 -5.22 -1.96 -15.34
CA LEU A 142 -6.27 -0.94 -15.42
C LEU A 142 -7.64 -1.67 -15.38
N ASP A 143 -8.37 -1.58 -14.27
CA ASP A 143 -9.71 -2.17 -14.17
C ASP A 143 -10.74 -1.22 -14.83
N ILE A 144 -11.08 -1.48 -16.09
CA ILE A 144 -12.12 -0.73 -16.81
C ILE A 144 -13.47 -1.40 -16.56
N SER A 145 -14.25 -0.83 -15.63
CA SER A 145 -15.63 -1.25 -15.34
C SER A 145 -16.64 -0.52 -16.23
N PHE A 146 -17.29 -1.22 -17.16
CA PHE A 146 -18.33 -0.69 -18.06
C PHE A 146 -19.73 -0.57 -17.43
N SER A 147 -19.84 -0.58 -16.09
CA SER A 147 -21.12 -0.56 -15.38
C SER A 147 -21.44 0.81 -14.80
N ASN A 148 -22.57 1.41 -15.21
CA ASN A 148 -23.21 2.57 -14.59
C ASN A 148 -23.95 2.23 -13.27
N ALA A 149 -23.81 1.00 -12.75
CA ALA A 149 -24.44 0.64 -11.49
C ALA A 149 -23.84 1.46 -10.34
N PRO A 150 -24.66 1.93 -9.39
CA PRO A 150 -24.20 2.75 -8.28
C PRO A 150 -23.09 2.02 -7.52
N VAL A 151 -22.00 2.75 -7.28
CA VAL A 151 -20.70 2.37 -6.70
C VAL A 151 -20.79 1.66 -5.32
N ARG A 152 -21.99 1.44 -4.77
CA ARG A 152 -22.26 0.84 -3.45
C ARG A 152 -21.78 -0.61 -3.27
N ALA A 153 -21.39 -1.32 -4.33
CA ALA A 153 -20.83 -2.67 -4.23
C ALA A 153 -19.29 -2.71 -4.25
N ARG A 154 -18.61 -1.57 -4.47
CA ARG A 154 -17.18 -1.48 -4.22
C ARG A 154 -16.98 -1.27 -2.72
N ARG A 155 -16.92 -2.36 -1.96
CA ARG A 155 -15.86 -2.39 -0.95
C ARG A 155 -14.56 -2.47 -1.75
N VAL A 156 -14.09 -1.31 -2.23
CA VAL A 156 -12.65 -1.08 -2.14
C VAL A 156 -12.42 -1.33 -0.66
N LEU A 157 -11.72 -2.40 -0.33
CA LEU A 157 -11.02 -2.43 0.94
C LEU A 157 -9.98 -1.31 0.80
N SER A 158 -10.43 -0.04 0.86
CA SER A 158 -9.58 0.97 1.46
C SER A 158 -9.46 0.40 2.86
N PRO A 159 -8.26 -0.01 3.30
CA PRO A 159 -8.04 -0.18 4.73
C PRO A 159 -8.67 1.08 5.35
N THR A 160 -9.54 0.91 6.34
CA THR A 160 -9.91 2.04 7.20
C THR A 160 -8.59 2.51 7.77
N ASN A 161 -7.99 3.51 7.12
CA ASN A 161 -6.64 3.89 7.42
C ASN A 161 -6.74 4.69 8.70
N GLU A 162 -6.55 4.02 9.84
CA GLU A 162 -6.65 4.63 11.16
C GLU A 162 -5.74 5.87 11.27
N ALA A 163 -4.65 5.94 10.47
CA ALA A 163 -3.87 7.17 10.37
C ALA A 163 -4.70 8.37 9.89
N LEU A 164 -5.59 8.20 8.92
CA LEU A 164 -6.49 9.28 8.47
C LEU A 164 -7.45 9.73 9.57
N HIS A 165 -7.96 8.80 10.38
CA HIS A 165 -8.79 9.13 11.54
C HIS A 165 -8.00 9.96 12.57
N LEU A 166 -6.79 9.51 12.92
CA LEU A 166 -5.90 10.23 13.83
C LEU A 166 -5.36 11.56 13.27
N LEU A 167 -5.47 11.80 11.96
CA LEU A 167 -5.12 13.07 11.33
C LEU A 167 -6.26 14.11 11.40
N GLN A 168 -7.51 13.71 11.67
CA GLN A 168 -8.63 14.66 11.68
C GLN A 168 -8.65 15.54 12.95
N PRO A 169 -8.62 16.88 12.83
CA PRO A 169 -8.60 17.78 13.99
C PRO A 169 -9.77 17.60 14.98
N GLN A 170 -10.97 17.28 14.46
CA GLN A 170 -12.16 17.06 15.29
C GLN A 170 -12.04 15.77 16.13
N GLU A 171 -11.57 14.69 15.53
CA GLU A 171 -11.33 13.42 16.23
C GLU A 171 -10.18 13.57 17.23
N ASN A 172 -9.13 14.33 16.88
CA ASN A 172 -8.03 14.66 17.80
C ASN A 172 -8.48 15.37 19.06
N HIS A 173 -9.33 16.39 18.94
CA HIS A 173 -9.88 17.07 20.12
C HIS A 173 -10.81 16.18 20.95
N GLN A 174 -11.57 15.28 20.31
CA GLN A 174 -12.42 14.33 21.03
C GLN A 174 -11.60 13.26 21.75
N LEU A 175 -10.55 12.72 21.12
CA LEU A 175 -9.62 11.79 21.72
C LEU A 175 -8.92 12.44 22.93
N GLN A 176 -8.36 13.64 22.77
CA GLN A 176 -7.75 14.39 23.89
C GLN A 176 -8.69 14.54 25.09
N ARG A 177 -9.97 14.86 24.85
CA ARG A 177 -10.97 14.99 25.93
C ARG A 177 -11.38 13.64 26.53
N ALA A 178 -11.56 12.61 25.71
CA ALA A 178 -11.97 11.28 26.17
C ALA A 178 -10.91 10.66 27.09
N TYR A 179 -9.63 10.84 26.77
CA TYR A 179 -8.52 10.29 27.54
C TYR A 179 -8.09 11.14 28.75
N GLY A 180 -8.46 12.42 28.80
CA GLY A 180 -8.23 13.27 29.96
C GLY A 180 -9.03 12.87 31.21
N ASN A 181 -10.17 12.20 31.03
CA ASN A 181 -11.19 12.04 32.07
C ASN A 181 -11.23 10.68 32.79
N ALA A 182 -10.49 9.67 32.33
CA ALA A 182 -10.42 8.36 32.99
C ALA A 182 -8.98 7.82 32.95
N LYS A 183 -8.19 8.13 33.98
CA LYS A 183 -6.81 7.64 34.12
C LYS A 183 -6.75 6.58 35.21
N SER A 184 -6.56 5.33 34.82
CA SER A 184 -6.18 4.27 35.77
C SER A 184 -4.67 4.28 35.98
N ALA A 185 -4.22 3.88 37.17
CA ALA A 185 -2.78 3.73 37.48
C ALA A 185 -2.05 2.85 36.45
N ARG A 186 -2.74 1.83 35.93
CA ARG A 186 -2.25 0.93 34.89
C ARG A 186 -1.96 1.63 33.56
N GLN A 187 -2.81 2.58 33.15
CA GLN A 187 -2.59 3.35 31.92
C GLN A 187 -1.38 4.28 32.04
N TYR A 188 -1.23 4.93 33.20
CA TYR A 188 -0.07 5.77 33.49
C TYR A 188 1.23 4.96 33.45
N GLU A 189 1.27 3.81 34.12
CA GLU A 189 2.46 2.95 34.17
C GLU A 189 2.86 2.45 32.78
N ALA A 190 1.92 1.92 31.99
CA ALA A 190 2.18 1.45 30.64
C ALA A 190 2.67 2.58 29.72
N SER A 191 2.05 3.76 29.81
CA SER A 191 2.43 4.93 29.02
C SER A 191 3.82 5.44 29.42
N SER A 192 4.08 5.55 30.73
CA SER A 192 5.35 6.03 31.27
C SER A 192 6.52 5.13 30.87
N HIS A 193 6.34 3.81 30.95
CA HIS A 193 7.35 2.85 30.51
C HIS A 193 7.65 2.97 29.01
N MET A 194 6.61 3.05 28.17
CA MET A 194 6.75 3.18 26.71
C MET A 194 7.43 4.49 26.31
N ILE A 195 7.04 5.63 26.91
CA ILE A 195 7.66 6.93 26.62
C ILE A 195 9.10 6.97 27.11
N GLY A 196 9.40 6.41 28.29
CA GLY A 196 10.77 6.31 28.78
C GLY A 196 11.67 5.55 27.80
N CYS A 197 11.17 4.47 27.18
CA CYS A 197 11.90 3.75 26.13
C CYS A 197 12.15 4.63 24.90
N GLU A 198 11.14 5.35 24.41
CA GLU A 198 11.28 6.21 23.23
C GLU A 198 12.17 7.43 23.46
N MET A 199 12.08 8.07 24.64
CA MET A 199 12.91 9.23 24.99
C MET A 199 14.39 8.88 25.12
N ASN A 200 14.72 7.65 25.52
CA ASN A 200 16.11 7.17 25.59
C ASN A 200 16.79 7.05 24.20
N LEU A 201 16.02 7.09 23.12
CA LEU A 201 16.54 7.02 21.74
C LEU A 201 16.86 8.40 21.16
N LEU A 202 16.44 9.47 21.83
CA LEU A 202 16.61 10.84 21.36
C LEU A 202 17.92 11.46 21.83
N ASP A 203 18.51 12.28 20.97
CA ASP A 203 19.44 13.28 21.43
C ASP A 203 18.70 14.51 21.97
N ILE A 204 18.41 14.51 23.26
CA ILE A 204 17.69 15.61 23.93
C ILE A 204 18.44 16.95 23.88
N ASN A 205 19.75 16.95 23.55
CA ASN A 205 20.53 18.17 23.38
C ASN A 205 20.37 18.79 21.99
N TYR A 206 19.76 18.06 21.04
CA TYR A 206 19.59 18.49 19.66
C TYR A 206 18.13 18.24 19.23
N SER A 207 17.21 19.04 19.75
CA SER A 207 15.79 18.93 19.39
C SER A 207 15.57 19.35 17.93
N VAL A 208 15.07 18.44 17.11
CA VAL A 208 14.62 18.77 15.76
C VAL A 208 13.29 19.52 15.82
N ARG A 209 13.02 20.38 14.83
CA ARG A 209 11.74 21.08 14.68
C ARG A 209 10.58 20.09 14.76
N GLY A 210 9.65 20.35 15.67
CA GLY A 210 8.49 19.49 15.93
C GLY A 210 8.56 18.69 17.23
N ASP A 211 9.76 18.57 17.84
CA ASP A 211 9.96 17.82 19.09
C ASP A 211 10.28 18.69 20.30
N GLU A 212 10.37 20.02 20.12
CA GLU A 212 10.62 21.00 21.18
C GLU A 212 9.57 20.90 22.30
N GLY A 213 8.29 20.75 21.95
CA GLY A 213 7.21 20.56 22.92
C GLY A 213 7.37 19.26 23.72
N VAL A 214 7.54 18.14 23.01
CA VAL A 214 7.74 16.80 23.60
C VAL A 214 8.95 16.78 24.55
N THR A 215 10.08 17.31 24.11
CA THR A 215 11.33 17.34 24.89
C THR A 215 11.22 18.28 26.09
N THR A 216 10.58 19.45 25.95
CA THR A 216 10.34 20.38 27.06
C THR A 216 9.43 19.76 28.11
N ASP A 217 8.33 19.14 27.70
CA ASP A 217 7.38 18.48 28.58
C ASP A 217 8.03 17.32 29.34
N TRP A 218 8.84 16.51 28.66
CA TRP A 218 9.60 15.44 29.30
C TRP A 218 10.64 15.96 30.30
N CYS A 219 11.48 16.92 29.90
CA CYS A 219 12.55 17.46 30.74
C CYS A 219 12.04 18.23 31.96
N THR A 220 10.81 18.75 31.90
CA THR A 220 10.17 19.48 33.01
C THR A 220 9.23 18.62 33.84
N LEU A 221 9.01 17.36 33.49
CA LEU A 221 8.02 16.47 34.11
C LEU A 221 8.18 16.39 35.64
N THR A 222 9.41 16.26 36.14
CA THR A 222 9.69 16.17 37.59
C THR A 222 9.34 17.45 38.36
N ARG A 223 9.27 18.60 37.68
CA ARG A 223 8.93 19.90 38.26
C ARG A 223 7.42 20.16 38.28
N GLN A 224 6.64 19.39 37.54
CA GLN A 224 5.19 19.54 37.48
C GLN A 224 4.51 18.91 38.73
N PRO A 225 3.32 19.38 39.12
CA PRO A 225 2.48 18.70 40.11
C PRO A 225 2.06 17.29 39.65
N PRO A 226 1.81 16.31 40.55
CA PRO A 226 1.50 14.93 40.19
C PRO A 226 0.39 14.76 39.14
N HIS A 227 -0.74 15.48 39.30
CA HIS A 227 -1.87 15.41 38.37
C HIS A 227 -1.50 15.88 36.94
N ARG A 228 -0.59 16.87 36.82
CA ARG A 228 -0.10 17.33 35.51
C ARG A 228 0.89 16.35 34.90
N ARG A 229 1.73 15.70 35.72
CA ARG A 229 2.66 14.66 35.23
C ARG A 229 1.93 13.54 34.53
N GLU A 230 0.86 13.04 35.14
CA GLU A 230 0.04 11.98 34.55
C GLU A 230 -0.61 12.43 33.24
N GLU A 231 -1.08 13.67 33.18
CA GLU A 231 -1.62 14.26 31.95
C GLU A 231 -0.58 14.37 30.84
N THR A 232 0.58 14.93 31.14
CA THR A 232 1.68 15.06 30.20
C THR A 232 2.14 13.71 29.68
N ILE A 233 2.30 12.70 30.54
CA ILE A 233 2.66 11.34 30.11
C ILE A 233 1.61 10.78 29.14
N VAL A 234 0.32 10.88 29.43
CA VAL A 234 -0.71 10.38 28.52
C VAL A 234 -0.70 11.13 27.19
N GLN A 235 -0.51 12.46 27.20
CA GLN A 235 -0.40 13.26 25.99
C GLN A 235 0.80 12.85 25.13
N LEU A 236 1.97 12.64 25.73
CA LEU A 236 3.18 12.18 25.05
C LEU A 236 3.00 10.77 24.46
N ALA A 237 2.25 9.89 25.13
CA ALA A 237 1.90 8.57 24.61
C ALA A 237 1.00 8.67 23.36
N HIS A 238 0.02 9.60 23.34
CA HIS A 238 -0.83 9.82 22.17
C HIS A 238 -0.04 10.30 20.97
N ILE A 239 0.88 11.24 21.20
CA ILE A 239 1.80 11.72 20.16
C ILE A 239 2.58 10.54 19.59
N THR A 240 3.08 9.64 20.44
CA THR A 240 3.76 8.41 19.98
C THR A 240 2.84 7.55 19.14
N TRP A 241 1.64 7.19 19.61
CA TRP A 241 0.73 6.32 18.85
C TRP A 241 0.37 6.90 17.49
N PHE A 242 0.05 8.20 17.45
CA PHE A 242 -0.20 8.93 16.22
C PHE A 242 0.99 8.83 15.25
N ARG A 243 2.19 9.17 15.72
CA ARG A 243 3.40 9.15 14.91
C ARG A 243 3.73 7.74 14.42
N TRP A 244 3.51 6.73 15.26
CA TRP A 244 3.73 5.36 14.87
C TRP A 244 2.78 4.94 13.75
N LYS A 245 1.49 5.24 13.91
CA LYS A 245 0.46 4.87 12.94
C LYS A 245 0.64 5.56 11.59
N VAL A 246 0.96 6.86 11.58
CA VAL A 246 1.12 7.63 10.33
C VAL A 246 2.33 7.19 9.50
N GLN A 247 3.34 6.53 10.11
CA GLN A 247 4.50 5.99 9.41
C GLN A 247 4.20 4.68 8.65
N GLU A 248 3.22 3.89 9.09
CA GLU A 248 2.93 2.57 8.50
C GLU A 248 2.64 2.61 7.00
N PRO A 249 1.81 3.55 6.49
CA PRO A 249 1.58 3.66 5.05
C PRO A 249 2.84 3.92 4.24
N PHE A 250 3.79 4.69 4.78
CA PHE A 250 5.05 5.00 4.11
C PHE A 250 5.94 3.76 4.03
N LEU A 251 6.00 2.93 5.09
CA LEU A 251 6.69 1.64 5.04
C LEU A 251 6.09 0.73 3.97
N CYS A 252 4.76 0.58 3.98
CA CYS A 252 4.07 -0.30 3.05
C CYS A 252 4.28 0.12 1.59
N VAL A 253 4.32 1.44 1.31
CA VAL A 253 4.63 1.96 -0.02
C VAL A 253 6.10 1.74 -0.37
N ALA A 254 7.04 1.97 0.55
CA ALA A 254 8.45 1.74 0.30
C ALA A 254 8.73 0.26 -0.02
N GLU A 255 8.20 -0.67 0.79
CA GLU A 255 8.30 -2.11 0.51
C GLU A 255 7.74 -2.46 -0.86
N GLU A 256 6.58 -1.91 -1.21
CA GLU A 256 5.96 -2.16 -2.51
C GLU A 256 6.85 -1.68 -3.66
N LEU A 257 7.42 -0.48 -3.56
CA LEU A 257 8.33 0.08 -4.56
C LEU A 257 9.64 -0.71 -4.67
N ILE A 258 10.19 -1.19 -3.55
CA ILE A 258 11.39 -2.05 -3.51
C ILE A 258 11.08 -3.38 -4.20
N ARG A 259 9.97 -4.00 -3.83
CA ARG A 259 9.53 -5.30 -4.35
C ARG A 259 9.36 -5.31 -5.86
N VAL A 260 8.92 -4.19 -6.46
CA VAL A 260 8.77 -4.06 -7.92
C VAL A 260 10.01 -3.48 -8.62
N GLY A 261 11.11 -3.27 -7.90
CA GLY A 261 12.39 -2.77 -8.45
C GLY A 261 12.36 -1.31 -8.89
N LEU A 262 11.46 -0.49 -8.33
CA LEU A 262 11.40 0.95 -8.62
C LEU A 262 12.34 1.78 -7.74
N ILE A 263 12.67 1.27 -6.56
CA ILE A 263 13.70 1.80 -5.67
C ILE A 263 14.54 0.62 -5.13
N SER A 264 15.77 0.88 -4.70
CA SER A 264 16.65 -0.13 -4.11
C SER A 264 16.46 -0.22 -2.60
N LEU A 265 16.54 -1.45 -2.07
CA LEU A 265 16.60 -1.71 -0.64
C LEU A 265 17.79 -0.98 0.03
N ASP A 266 18.92 -0.87 -0.67
CA ASP A 266 20.14 -0.25 -0.17
C ASP A 266 19.96 1.24 0.18
N ALA A 267 18.96 1.90 -0.41
CA ALA A 267 18.66 3.30 -0.14
C ALA A 267 18.30 3.56 1.34
N MET A 268 17.85 2.54 2.08
CA MET A 268 17.56 2.64 3.52
C MET A 268 18.80 2.55 4.40
N TYR A 269 19.89 1.92 3.94
CA TYR A 269 21.03 1.62 4.82
C TYR A 269 21.95 2.80 5.09
N THR A 270 21.84 3.87 4.30
CA THR A 270 22.54 5.13 4.57
C THR A 270 21.73 5.97 5.56
N PRO A 271 22.33 6.51 6.65
CA PRO A 271 21.64 7.39 7.58
C PRO A 271 21.02 8.61 6.87
N MET A 272 19.86 9.09 7.31
CA MET A 272 19.14 10.19 6.66
C MET A 272 18.99 11.42 7.57
N ASN A 273 19.17 12.60 6.99
CA ASN A 273 18.80 13.87 7.59
C ASN A 273 17.30 14.07 7.38
N LEU A 274 16.50 13.72 8.39
CA LEU A 274 15.06 13.92 8.36
C LEU A 274 14.63 15.31 8.85
N SER A 275 15.59 16.20 9.08
CA SER A 275 15.34 17.56 9.57
C SER A 275 15.38 18.59 8.43
N GLN A 276 16.03 18.26 7.31
CA GLN A 276 16.29 19.20 6.24
C GLN A 276 15.95 18.60 4.88
N GLN A 277 15.16 19.36 4.10
CA GLN A 277 14.87 19.04 2.71
C GLN A 277 16.00 19.55 1.81
N THR A 278 16.30 18.81 0.77
CA THR A 278 17.13 19.24 -0.35
C THR A 278 16.23 19.68 -1.51
N PRO A 279 16.76 20.31 -2.57
CA PRO A 279 15.97 20.59 -3.76
C PRO A 279 15.36 19.33 -4.40
N SER A 280 16.10 18.22 -4.39
CA SER A 280 15.66 16.93 -4.96
C SER A 280 14.54 16.30 -4.13
N THR A 281 14.71 16.22 -2.80
CA THR A 281 13.67 15.65 -1.93
C THR A 281 12.43 16.55 -1.91
N SER A 282 12.60 17.88 -1.96
CA SER A 282 11.49 18.83 -2.09
C SER A 282 10.68 18.61 -3.37
N ALA A 283 11.33 18.31 -4.50
CA ALA A 283 10.64 18.01 -5.76
C ALA A 283 9.77 16.75 -5.65
N VAL A 284 10.27 15.69 -5.00
CA VAL A 284 9.50 14.45 -4.76
C VAL A 284 8.39 14.68 -3.72
N MET A 285 8.66 15.43 -2.65
CA MET A 285 7.65 15.76 -1.63
C MET A 285 6.46 16.53 -2.21
N LYS A 286 6.67 17.42 -3.19
CA LYS A 286 5.57 18.08 -3.91
C LYS A 286 4.63 17.08 -4.59
N ALA A 287 5.15 15.97 -5.10
CA ALA A 287 4.34 14.89 -5.67
C ALA A 287 3.63 14.07 -4.59
N LEU A 288 4.32 13.78 -3.47
CA LEU A 288 3.69 13.11 -2.32
C LEU A 288 2.57 13.96 -1.71
N ASN A 289 2.65 15.29 -1.80
CA ASN A 289 1.62 16.21 -1.31
C ASN A 289 0.27 16.09 -2.04
N CYS A 290 0.24 15.40 -3.19
CA CYS A 290 -0.99 15.05 -3.89
C CYS A 290 -1.85 14.05 -3.12
N PHE A 291 -1.29 13.34 -2.13
CA PHE A 291 -2.01 12.35 -1.33
C PHE A 291 -2.38 12.93 0.04
N SER A 292 -3.52 12.52 0.59
CA SER A 292 -4.05 13.10 1.83
C SER A 292 -3.14 12.90 3.05
N ILE A 293 -2.53 11.72 3.24
CA ILE A 293 -1.68 11.47 4.42
C ILE A 293 -0.40 12.30 4.41
N PRO A 294 0.43 12.29 3.33
CA PRO A 294 1.59 13.16 3.27
C PRO A 294 1.23 14.64 3.36
N ARG A 295 0.09 15.06 2.78
CA ARG A 295 -0.38 16.45 2.87
C ARG A 295 -0.61 16.87 4.31
N SER A 296 -1.36 16.10 5.08
CA SER A 296 -1.59 16.40 6.49
C SER A 296 -0.28 16.38 7.31
N CYS A 297 0.68 15.51 6.97
CA CYS A 297 2.01 15.52 7.61
C CYS A 297 2.83 16.78 7.28
N MET A 298 2.58 17.40 6.13
CA MET A 298 3.28 18.59 5.61
C MET A 298 2.53 19.90 5.86
N ASP A 299 1.30 19.84 6.37
CA ASP A 299 0.53 21.04 6.69
C ASP A 299 1.06 21.66 7.98
N PHE A 300 1.62 22.86 7.86
CA PHE A 300 2.16 23.61 8.98
C PHE A 300 1.09 24.39 9.76
N GLN A 301 -0.14 24.48 9.24
CA GLN A 301 -1.24 25.19 9.90
C GLN A 301 -2.04 24.28 10.84
N GLU A 302 -2.03 22.97 10.60
CA GLU A 302 -2.68 21.97 11.45
C GLU A 302 -1.64 21.33 12.40
N LEU A 303 -1.43 21.96 13.57
CA LEU A 303 -0.59 21.36 14.60
C LEU A 303 -1.25 20.09 15.16
N ILE A 304 -0.81 18.93 14.71
CA ILE A 304 -1.31 17.64 15.20
C ILE A 304 -0.67 17.37 16.57
N PHE A 305 -1.50 17.41 17.61
CA PHE A 305 -1.05 17.42 19.01
C PHE A 305 -0.01 18.51 19.34
N GLY A 306 -0.07 19.67 18.68
CA GLY A 306 0.91 20.74 18.92
C GLY A 306 2.27 20.49 18.26
N THR A 307 2.42 19.46 17.41
CA THR A 307 3.71 19.08 16.81
C THR A 307 3.65 18.99 15.29
N HIS A 308 4.79 19.25 14.64
CA HIS A 308 4.99 18.97 13.22
C HIS A 308 5.62 17.59 13.04
N PHE A 309 5.18 16.83 12.03
CA PHE A 309 5.74 15.50 11.77
C PHE A 309 5.93 15.22 10.28
N PHE A 310 6.79 16.00 9.65
CA PHE A 310 7.11 15.91 8.21
C PHE A 310 8.14 14.82 7.87
N ALA A 311 8.70 14.14 8.88
CA ALA A 311 9.75 13.14 8.71
C ALA A 311 9.35 11.94 7.82
N PRO A 312 8.13 11.37 7.90
CA PRO A 312 7.76 10.22 7.06
C PRO A 312 7.70 10.54 5.56
N PRO A 313 7.07 11.64 5.10
CA PRO A 313 7.17 12.07 3.71
C PRO A 313 8.60 12.32 3.23
N LEU A 314 9.43 12.96 4.07
CA LEU A 314 10.83 13.22 3.73
C LEU A 314 11.65 11.92 3.64
N TRP A 315 11.41 10.95 4.51
CA TRP A 315 12.04 9.64 4.47
C TRP A 315 11.74 8.92 3.14
N LEU A 316 10.47 8.85 2.74
CA LEU A 316 10.08 8.21 1.47
C LEU A 316 10.64 8.98 0.26
N ALA A 317 10.60 10.31 0.30
CA ALA A 317 11.20 11.14 -0.75
C ALA A 317 12.71 10.90 -0.88
N THR A 318 13.42 10.75 0.24
CA THR A 318 14.85 10.46 0.26
C THR A 318 15.15 9.09 -0.36
N LEU A 319 14.37 8.05 -0.04
CA LEU A 319 14.53 6.74 -0.68
C LEU A 319 14.37 6.77 -2.20
N ILE A 320 13.36 7.50 -2.67
CA ILE A 320 13.10 7.70 -4.09
C ILE A 320 14.29 8.43 -4.71
N VAL A 321 14.76 9.55 -4.16
CA VAL A 321 15.91 10.28 -4.72
C VAL A 321 17.18 9.43 -4.72
N ARG A 322 17.37 8.56 -3.73
CA ARG A 322 18.57 7.70 -3.65
C ARG A 322 18.67 6.64 -4.72
N SER A 323 17.53 6.13 -5.20
CA SER A 323 17.55 4.89 -5.99
C SER A 323 16.43 4.77 -7.03
N CYS A 324 15.70 5.84 -7.32
CA CYS A 324 14.64 5.86 -8.33
C CYS A 324 15.17 5.35 -9.67
N THR A 325 14.57 4.28 -10.18
CA THR A 325 14.89 3.76 -11.52
C THR A 325 14.06 4.44 -12.61
N ASP A 326 12.79 4.72 -12.33
CA ASP A 326 11.85 5.37 -13.26
C ASP A 326 10.80 6.17 -12.49
N TRP A 327 10.92 7.51 -12.54
CA TRP A 327 10.01 8.42 -11.85
C TRP A 327 8.56 8.30 -12.33
N THR A 328 8.34 8.13 -13.63
CA THR A 328 6.98 8.01 -14.19
C THR A 328 6.30 6.75 -13.68
N ARG A 329 7.03 5.64 -13.60
CA ARG A 329 6.51 4.40 -13.02
C ARG A 329 6.28 4.51 -11.52
N ILE A 330 7.11 5.24 -10.78
CA ILE A 330 6.86 5.52 -9.35
C ILE A 330 5.55 6.29 -9.19
N VAL A 331 5.33 7.38 -9.93
CA VAL A 331 4.07 8.15 -9.85
C VAL A 331 2.87 7.27 -10.19
N ASN A 332 2.92 6.51 -11.29
CA ASN A 332 1.86 5.57 -11.65
C ASN A 332 1.61 4.51 -10.58
N ARG A 333 2.67 4.05 -9.90
CA ARG A 333 2.53 3.10 -8.80
C ARG A 333 1.87 3.73 -7.58
N LEU A 334 2.28 4.94 -7.21
CA LEU A 334 1.70 5.67 -6.10
C LEU A 334 0.20 5.98 -6.33
N THR A 335 -0.21 6.30 -7.56
CA THR A 335 -1.63 6.55 -7.88
C THR A 335 -2.49 5.30 -7.89
N THR A 336 -1.88 4.12 -8.08
CA THR A 336 -2.59 2.83 -8.11
C THR A 336 -2.61 2.12 -6.76
N VAL A 337 -1.76 2.54 -5.82
CA VAL A 337 -1.64 1.96 -4.48
C VAL A 337 -2.26 2.93 -3.46
N PRO A 338 -3.50 2.68 -2.98
CA PRO A 338 -4.25 3.61 -2.13
C PRO A 338 -3.79 3.59 -0.66
N LEU A 339 -2.48 3.48 -0.43
CA LEU A 339 -1.91 3.40 0.92
C LEU A 339 -1.67 4.80 1.51
N LEU A 340 -1.25 5.79 0.70
CA LEU A 340 -1.00 7.17 1.15
C LEU A 340 -2.28 8.01 1.33
N GLY A 341 -3.45 7.38 1.26
CA GLY A 341 -4.75 8.04 1.34
C GLY A 341 -5.29 8.47 -0.03
N GLU A 342 -6.22 9.41 -0.02
CA GLU A 342 -6.95 9.86 -1.19
C GLU A 342 -6.06 10.71 -2.11
N LEU A 343 -6.24 10.52 -3.42
CA LEU A 343 -5.50 11.25 -4.44
C LEU A 343 -6.23 12.51 -4.87
N ASP A 344 -5.57 13.65 -4.74
CA ASP A 344 -6.03 14.91 -5.29
C ASP A 344 -5.68 14.98 -6.78
N SER A 345 -6.67 14.65 -7.60
CA SER A 345 -6.51 14.54 -9.05
C SER A 345 -6.08 15.86 -9.70
N GLU A 346 -6.45 17.01 -9.14
CA GLU A 346 -6.07 18.32 -9.68
C GLU A 346 -4.60 18.64 -9.42
N LEU A 347 -4.12 18.35 -8.20
CA LEU A 347 -2.72 18.55 -7.86
C LEU A 347 -1.81 17.59 -8.62
N VAL A 348 -2.22 16.32 -8.82
CA VAL A 348 -1.46 15.36 -9.63
C VAL A 348 -1.25 15.86 -11.05
N LEU A 349 -2.29 16.41 -11.70
CA LEU A 349 -2.17 16.93 -13.05
C LEU A 349 -1.09 18.04 -13.13
N LYS A 350 -1.04 18.93 -12.14
CA LYS A 350 -0.02 19.98 -12.05
C LYS A 350 1.39 19.39 -11.89
N VAL A 351 1.55 18.39 -11.01
CA VAL A 351 2.85 17.74 -10.76
C VAL A 351 3.34 16.96 -11.98
N VAL A 352 2.45 16.22 -12.65
CA VAL A 352 2.77 15.45 -13.86
C VAL A 352 3.19 16.38 -15.01
N GLN A 353 2.52 17.53 -15.17
CA GLN A 353 2.88 18.53 -16.17
C GLN A 353 4.25 19.18 -15.88
N GLN A 354 4.58 19.42 -14.61
CA GLN A 354 5.82 20.08 -14.22
C GLN A 354 7.05 19.18 -14.33
N ARG A 355 6.89 17.84 -14.34
CA ARG A 355 7.96 16.82 -14.34
C ARG A 355 9.07 17.17 -13.35
N PRO A 356 9.02 16.67 -12.08
CA PRO A 356 10.01 17.04 -11.09
C PRO A 356 11.43 16.73 -11.59
N LYS A 357 12.27 17.76 -11.59
CA LYS A 357 13.66 17.68 -11.99
C LYS A 357 14.49 17.36 -10.76
N PHE A 358 14.86 16.11 -10.60
CA PHE A 358 15.86 15.69 -9.62
C PHE A 358 16.84 14.70 -10.26
N THR A 359 18.04 14.63 -9.70
CA THR A 359 19.05 13.64 -10.10
C THR A 359 19.10 12.58 -9.01
N VAL A 360 19.19 11.32 -9.43
CA VAL A 360 19.35 10.20 -8.49
C VAL A 360 20.69 10.33 -7.78
N ASN A 361 20.67 10.32 -6.45
CA ASN A 361 21.85 10.52 -5.62
C ASN A 361 21.86 9.54 -4.44
N PRO A 362 22.66 8.46 -4.47
CA PRO A 362 22.71 7.46 -3.39
C PRO A 362 23.05 8.02 -2.00
N ASP A 363 23.77 9.15 -1.94
CA ASP A 363 24.13 9.84 -0.71
C ASP A 363 23.15 10.97 -0.34
N GLU A 364 21.98 11.05 -0.99
CA GLU A 364 21.00 12.10 -0.73
C GLU A 364 20.64 12.16 0.75
N GLY A 365 20.73 13.35 1.36
CA GLY A 365 20.39 13.55 2.76
C GLY A 365 21.26 12.75 3.74
N LYS A 366 22.44 12.27 3.35
CA LYS A 366 23.34 11.55 4.25
C LYS A 366 23.79 12.44 5.42
N ILE A 367 23.80 11.87 6.62
CA ILE A 367 24.40 12.50 7.81
C ILE A 367 25.71 11.81 8.18
N THR A 368 26.64 12.60 8.71
CA THR A 368 27.85 12.15 9.37
C THR A 368 27.61 12.20 10.88
N GLY A 369 27.14 11.11 11.47
CA GLY A 369 26.79 11.05 12.89
C GLY A 369 26.39 9.64 13.30
N ASP A 370 26.16 9.44 14.60
CA ASP A 370 25.75 8.16 15.15
C ASP A 370 24.31 7.81 14.68
N PRO A 371 24.12 6.77 13.86
CA PRO A 371 22.80 6.36 13.39
C PRO A 371 21.92 5.75 14.48
N SER A 372 22.47 5.45 15.67
CA SER A 372 21.70 4.83 16.76
C SER A 372 20.77 5.81 17.47
N LYS A 373 20.97 7.13 17.31
CA LYS A 373 20.07 8.15 17.84
C LYS A 373 19.09 8.61 16.77
N THR A 374 17.80 8.59 17.08
CA THR A 374 16.81 9.12 16.15
C THR A 374 16.80 10.64 16.24
N SER A 375 16.67 11.30 15.09
CA SER A 375 16.53 12.75 15.04
C SER A 375 15.11 13.20 15.42
N SER A 376 14.14 12.29 15.52
CA SER A 376 12.78 12.67 15.88
C SER A 376 12.06 11.66 16.78
N TYR A 377 11.26 12.17 17.72
CA TYR A 377 10.46 11.41 18.68
C TYR A 377 9.44 10.52 17.98
N GLY A 378 9.35 9.25 18.39
CA GLY A 378 8.41 8.30 17.80
C GLY A 378 8.69 7.95 16.32
N PHE A 379 9.81 8.39 15.75
CA PHE A 379 10.23 7.94 14.42
C PHE A 379 10.77 6.51 14.49
N TRP A 380 10.29 5.65 13.61
CA TRP A 380 10.66 4.23 13.59
C TRP A 380 10.94 3.68 12.20
N LEU A 381 10.73 4.42 11.11
CA LEU A 381 11.01 3.87 9.78
C LEU A 381 12.50 3.48 9.61
N PRO A 382 12.81 2.35 8.93
CA PRO A 382 14.19 1.87 8.81
C PRO A 382 15.09 2.91 8.14
N GLN A 383 16.21 3.23 8.79
CA GLN A 383 17.27 4.04 8.20
C GLN A 383 18.64 3.76 8.84
N GLY A 384 19.71 3.90 8.08
CA GLY A 384 21.09 3.91 8.60
C GLY A 384 21.62 2.58 9.14
N THR A 385 20.82 1.51 9.13
CA THR A 385 21.17 0.19 9.66
C THR A 385 20.52 -0.90 8.80
N ARG A 386 21.20 -2.05 8.67
CA ARG A 386 20.62 -3.22 7.98
C ARG A 386 19.42 -3.81 8.74
N LEU A 387 18.45 -4.33 8.01
CA LEU A 387 17.18 -4.82 8.53
C LEU A 387 17.38 -5.97 9.53
N LYS A 388 18.33 -6.88 9.29
CA LYS A 388 18.62 -7.95 10.26
C LYS A 388 19.02 -7.46 11.66
N PHE A 389 19.60 -6.27 11.76
CA PHE A 389 19.98 -5.65 13.04
C PHE A 389 18.91 -4.70 13.56
N PHE A 390 18.16 -4.08 12.65
CA PHE A 390 17.07 -3.16 12.97
C PHE A 390 15.83 -3.90 13.52
N LEU A 391 15.47 -5.04 12.92
CA LEU A 391 14.21 -5.74 13.16
C LEU A 391 14.00 -6.15 14.63
N PRO A 392 14.97 -6.76 15.34
CA PRO A 392 14.75 -7.17 16.74
C PRO A 392 14.41 -5.98 17.65
N THR A 393 15.10 -4.86 17.47
CA THR A 393 14.85 -3.62 18.22
C THR A 393 13.51 -3.02 17.85
N TRP A 394 13.17 -3.01 16.56
CA TRP A 394 11.88 -2.54 16.07
C TRP A 394 10.72 -3.36 16.63
N THR A 395 10.76 -4.69 16.56
CA THR A 395 9.70 -5.58 17.07
C THR A 395 9.46 -5.34 18.55
N LYS A 396 10.53 -5.22 19.35
CA LYS A 396 10.42 -4.92 20.79
C LYS A 396 9.75 -3.56 21.04
N ARG A 397 10.14 -2.52 20.30
CA ARG A 397 9.53 -1.18 20.44
C ARG A 397 8.06 -1.19 19.97
N TYR A 398 7.77 -1.80 18.83
CA TYR A 398 6.44 -1.89 18.25
C TYR A 398 5.46 -2.62 19.19
N SER A 399 5.89 -3.74 19.81
CA SER A 399 5.06 -4.43 20.80
C SER A 399 4.74 -3.59 22.03
N GLN A 400 5.70 -2.79 22.53
CA GLN A 400 5.48 -1.91 23.68
C GLN A 400 4.47 -0.80 23.38
N VAL A 401 4.54 -0.21 22.18
CA VAL A 401 3.58 0.81 21.71
C VAL A 401 2.19 0.22 21.59
N MET A 402 2.06 -0.97 20.97
CA MET A 402 0.78 -1.66 20.83
C MET A 402 0.17 -2.05 22.18
N GLU A 403 0.98 -2.57 23.12
CA GLU A 403 0.51 -2.94 24.46
C GLU A 403 0.01 -1.72 25.22
N ALA A 404 0.79 -0.63 25.20
CA ALA A 404 0.40 0.63 25.85
C ALA A 404 -0.88 1.22 25.22
N TYR A 405 -1.01 1.18 23.89
CA TYR A 405 -2.24 1.59 23.19
C TYR A 405 -3.44 0.73 23.60
N TYR A 406 -3.29 -0.59 23.66
CA TYR A 406 -4.36 -1.50 24.08
C TYR A 406 -4.80 -1.23 25.53
N ILE A 407 -3.85 -1.07 26.45
CA ILE A 407 -4.13 -0.76 27.86
C ILE A 407 -4.85 0.59 27.99
N ALA A 408 -4.45 1.59 27.20
CA ALA A 408 -5.01 2.93 27.24
C ALA A 408 -6.41 3.02 26.63
N THR A 409 -6.62 2.38 25.48
CA THR A 409 -7.81 2.59 24.66
C THR A 409 -8.82 1.44 24.75
N GLY A 410 -8.39 0.26 25.21
CA GLY A 410 -9.16 -0.98 25.11
C GLY A 410 -9.32 -1.50 23.67
N LYS A 411 -8.74 -0.82 22.68
CA LYS A 411 -8.79 -1.18 21.26
C LYS A 411 -7.53 -1.91 20.84
N ARG A 412 -7.67 -2.86 19.90
CA ARG A 412 -6.51 -3.50 19.26
C ARG A 412 -5.90 -2.55 18.25
N TRP A 413 -4.58 -2.62 18.10
CA TRP A 413 -3.87 -1.94 17.03
C TRP A 413 -4.26 -2.56 15.69
N GLU A 414 -4.94 -1.80 14.82
CA GLU A 414 -5.36 -2.31 13.51
C GLU A 414 -4.13 -2.50 12.61
N ASP A 415 -4.21 -3.41 11.63
CA ASP A 415 -3.19 -3.61 10.59
C ASP A 415 -1.77 -4.01 11.05
N PHE A 416 -1.57 -4.37 12.32
CA PHE A 416 -0.23 -4.72 12.83
C PHE A 416 0.40 -5.90 12.06
N GLU A 417 -0.41 -6.93 11.73
CA GLU A 417 0.04 -8.11 11.00
C GLU A 417 0.55 -7.73 9.60
N ASP A 418 -0.06 -6.72 8.98
CA ASP A 418 0.36 -6.23 7.67
C ASP A 418 1.71 -5.53 7.76
N VAL A 419 1.95 -4.70 8.79
CA VAL A 419 3.22 -4.01 8.99
C VAL A 419 4.35 -5.00 9.29
N GLU A 420 4.13 -5.95 10.21
CA GLU A 420 5.11 -7.00 10.53
C GLU A 420 5.45 -7.84 9.30
N LYS A 421 4.42 -8.21 8.52
CA LYS A 421 4.61 -8.95 7.27
C LYS A 421 5.43 -8.15 6.26
N ARG A 422 5.17 -6.85 6.09
CA ARG A 422 5.95 -6.00 5.17
C ARG A 422 7.40 -5.88 5.63
N MET A 423 7.64 -5.76 6.93
CA MET A 423 8.99 -5.76 7.47
C MET A 423 9.70 -7.11 7.26
N GLY A 424 8.98 -8.22 7.41
CA GLY A 424 9.47 -9.57 7.11
C GLY A 424 9.81 -9.76 5.63
N ASN A 425 9.00 -9.23 4.72
CA ASN A 425 9.28 -9.23 3.28
C ASN A 425 10.60 -8.49 2.99
N LEU A 426 10.77 -7.30 3.55
CA LEU A 426 12.00 -6.51 3.39
C LEU A 426 13.24 -7.27 3.92
N LEU A 427 13.13 -7.93 5.07
CA LEU A 427 14.23 -8.77 5.59
C LEU A 427 14.55 -9.94 4.64
N THR A 428 13.52 -10.58 4.10
CA THR A 428 13.69 -11.69 3.15
C THR A 428 14.39 -11.22 1.87
N MET A 429 14.09 -10.00 1.40
CA MET A 429 14.80 -9.35 0.29
C MET A 429 16.26 -9.08 0.65
N GLU A 430 16.55 -8.57 1.85
CA GLU A 430 17.94 -8.34 2.32
C GLU A 430 18.76 -9.64 2.34
N MET A 431 18.14 -10.75 2.73
CA MET A 431 18.80 -12.05 2.82
C MET A 431 19.04 -12.72 1.46
N GLY A 432 18.58 -12.13 0.35
CA GLY A 432 18.67 -12.73 -0.98
C GLY A 432 17.82 -14.00 -1.14
N LEU A 433 16.80 -14.17 -0.27
CA LEU A 433 15.86 -15.28 -0.32
C LEU A 433 14.70 -15.01 -1.32
N TYR A 434 14.65 -13.80 -1.89
CA TYR A 434 13.88 -13.47 -3.09
C TYR A 434 14.80 -13.58 -4.31
N ASN A 435 14.90 -14.75 -4.93
CA ASN A 435 15.45 -14.90 -6.28
C ASN A 435 14.38 -15.43 -7.23
#